data_AF-A0A3S1VB00-F1
#
_entry.id   AF-A0A3S1VB00-F1
#
_cell.length_a   1.000
_cell.length_b   1.000
_cell.length_c   1.000
_cell.angle_alpha   90.00
_cell.angle_beta   90.00
_cell.angle_gamma   90.00
#
_symmetry.space_group_name_H-M   'P 1'
#
loop_
_entity.id
_entity.type
_entity.pdbx_description
1 polymer ?
#
loop_
_entity_poly.entity_id
_entity_poly.type
_entity_poly.pdbx_seq_one_letter_code
_entity_poly.pdbx_strand_id
1 'polypeptide(L)'
;NKIHPGQPMDKDLYDLPPKELKKIPTVCGSLREALQSLDKDRAFLKAGGVFDDDQIDSYIELKMAEVMRFEMTPHPVEYDMYYSV
;
A
#
# COMPACT_ATOMS: atom_id res chain seq x y z
N ASN A 1 17.66 -9.42 11.18
CA ASN A 1 18.36 -8.18 10.78
C ASN A 1 18.58 -7.14 11.90
N LYS A 2 18.29 -7.44 13.19
CA LYS A 2 18.45 -6.50 14.33
C LYS A 2 17.94 -5.07 14.06
N ILE A 3 16.79 -4.96 13.38
CA ILE A 3 16.20 -3.67 13.00
C ILE A 3 15.66 -3.00 14.27
N HIS A 4 16.09 -1.77 14.52
CA HIS A 4 15.59 -0.97 15.64
C HIS A 4 14.23 -0.35 15.25
N PRO A 5 13.14 -0.60 15.99
CA PRO A 5 11.79 -0.16 15.59
C PRO A 5 11.58 1.36 15.73
N GLY A 6 12.51 2.05 16.39
CA GLY A 6 12.38 3.46 16.75
C GLY A 6 11.97 3.61 18.21
N GLN A 7 11.70 4.85 18.63
CA GLN A 7 11.14 5.11 19.95
C GLN A 7 9.62 4.89 19.90
N PRO A 8 9.00 4.37 20.98
CA PRO A 8 7.54 4.27 21.07
C PRO A 8 6.91 5.67 20.99
N MET A 9 5.69 5.73 20.46
CA MET A 9 4.93 6.97 20.35
C MET A 9 3.77 6.94 21.35
N ASP A 10 3.77 7.86 22.30
CA ASP A 10 2.72 7.99 23.33
C ASP A 10 1.66 9.05 22.97
N LYS A 11 1.76 9.68 21.79
CA LYS A 11 0.83 10.70 21.29
C LYS A 11 -0.30 10.06 20.48
N ASP A 12 -1.50 10.65 20.55
CA ASP A 12 -2.60 10.28 19.65
C ASP A 12 -2.24 10.65 18.20
N LEU A 13 -2.27 9.65 17.31
CA LEU A 13 -1.91 9.80 15.90
C LEU A 13 -2.94 10.63 15.12
N TYR A 14 -4.19 10.74 15.57
CA TYR A 14 -5.21 11.51 14.86
C TYR A 14 -5.15 13.01 15.15
N ASP A 15 -4.56 13.39 16.28
CA ASP A 15 -4.46 14.79 16.74
C ASP A 15 -3.10 15.44 16.44
N LEU A 16 -2.20 14.73 15.75
CA LEU A 16 -0.89 15.26 15.41
C LEU A 16 -0.96 16.32 14.30
N PRO A 17 -0.19 17.42 14.41
CA PRO A 17 -0.05 18.37 13.32
C PRO A 17 0.45 17.68 12.03
N PRO A 18 -0.01 18.08 10.83
CA PRO A 18 0.39 17.45 9.56
C PRO A 18 1.91 17.40 9.31
N LYS A 19 2.66 18.36 9.88
CA LYS A 19 4.13 18.38 9.79
C LYS A 19 4.81 17.29 10.61
N GLU A 20 4.22 16.88 11.72
CA GLU A 20 4.72 15.78 12.56
C GLU A 20 4.30 14.43 11.98
N LEU A 21 3.06 14.31 11.49
CA LEU A 21 2.55 13.11 10.82
C LEU A 21 3.40 12.66 9.63
N LYS A 22 3.88 13.61 8.82
CA LYS A 22 4.76 13.32 7.67
C LYS A 22 6.07 12.62 8.03
N LYS A 23 6.49 12.65 9.30
CA LYS A 23 7.72 11.99 9.76
C LYS A 23 7.47 10.56 10.25
N ILE A 24 6.22 10.15 10.36
CA ILE A 24 5.82 8.84 10.84
C ILE A 24 5.63 7.93 9.62
N PRO A 25 6.29 6.77 9.56
CA PRO A 25 6.02 5.78 8.54
C PRO A 25 4.56 5.33 8.59
N THR A 26 3.87 5.36 7.45
CA THR A 26 2.47 4.93 7.32
C THR A 26 2.37 3.69 6.44
N VAL A 27 1.20 3.04 6.49
CA VAL A 27 0.85 1.97 5.55
C VAL A 27 0.66 2.54 4.13
N CYS A 28 0.69 1.66 3.13
CA CYS A 28 0.36 2.01 1.74
C CYS A 28 -1.05 2.60 1.65
N GLY A 29 -1.21 3.67 0.88
CA GLY A 29 -2.48 4.38 0.69
C GLY A 29 -3.40 3.73 -0.35
N SER A 30 -2.93 2.72 -1.09
CA SER A 30 -3.74 1.97 -2.06
C SER A 30 -3.23 0.54 -2.22
N LEU A 31 -4.09 -0.33 -2.77
CA LEU A 31 -3.69 -1.69 -3.15
C LEU A 31 -2.57 -1.66 -4.20
N ARG A 32 -2.64 -0.74 -5.18
CA ARG A 32 -1.59 -0.55 -6.19
C ARG A 32 -0.23 -0.26 -5.55
N GLU A 33 -0.18 0.65 -4.59
CA GLU A 33 1.05 1.00 -3.88
C GLU A 33 1.58 -0.20 -3.07
N ALA A 34 0.70 -0.96 -2.41
CA ALA A 34 1.09 -2.17 -1.69
C ALA A 34 1.71 -3.23 -2.61
N LEU A 35 1.14 -3.45 -3.80
CA LEU A 35 1.68 -4.38 -4.81
C LEU A 35 3.04 -3.90 -5.35
N GLN A 36 3.23 -2.59 -5.56
CA GLN A 36 4.51 -2.03 -5.97
C GLN A 36 5.58 -2.12 -4.87
N SER A 37 5.19 -1.94 -3.61
CA SER A 37 6.08 -2.12 -2.46
C SER A 37 6.48 -3.59 -2.30
N LEU A 38 5.53 -4.52 -2.47
CA LEU A 38 5.79 -5.96 -2.50
C LEU A 38 6.81 -6.32 -3.59
N ASP A 39 6.60 -5.82 -4.81
CA ASP A 39 7.52 -6.04 -5.94
C ASP A 39 8.96 -5.59 -5.60
N LYS A 40 9.09 -4.38 -5.06
CA LYS A 40 10.38 -3.74 -4.75
C LYS A 40 11.10 -4.34 -3.54
N ASP A 41 10.38 -4.87 -2.56
CA ASP A 41 10.94 -5.38 -1.30
C ASP A 41 10.49 -6.82 -0.97
N ARG A 42 10.49 -7.71 -1.96
CA ARG A 42 10.15 -9.13 -1.79
C ARG A 42 11.25 -10.00 -1.18
N ALA A 43 12.46 -9.47 -0.97
CA ALA A 43 13.63 -10.28 -0.60
C ALA A 43 13.47 -11.00 0.75
N PHE A 44 12.79 -10.36 1.71
CA PHE A 44 12.54 -10.96 3.03
C PHE A 44 11.57 -12.15 2.96
N LEU A 45 10.68 -12.19 1.97
CA LEU A 45 9.74 -13.29 1.75
C LEU A 45 10.42 -14.50 1.09
N LYS A 46 11.38 -14.25 0.20
CA LYS A 46 12.13 -15.31 -0.48
C LYS A 46 13.18 -15.99 0.40
N ALA A 47 13.44 -15.45 1.59
CA ALA A 47 14.40 -16.01 2.52
C ALA A 47 14.04 -17.46 2.89
N GLY A 48 14.97 -18.39 2.65
CA GLY A 48 14.76 -19.81 2.94
C GLY A 48 13.88 -20.55 1.92
N GLY A 49 13.57 -19.94 0.76
CA GLY A 49 12.77 -20.57 -0.29
C GLY A 49 11.30 -20.76 0.08
N VAL A 50 10.78 -19.94 1.01
CA VAL A 50 9.37 -19.97 1.42
C VAL A 50 8.47 -19.46 0.30
N PHE A 51 8.91 -18.40 -0.39
CA PHE A 51 8.30 -17.86 -1.59
C PHE A 51 9.34 -17.85 -2.71
N ASP A 52 8.89 -18.09 -3.94
CA ASP A 52 9.67 -17.86 -5.15
C ASP A 52 9.16 -16.63 -5.92
N ASP A 53 9.91 -16.19 -6.93
CA ASP A 53 9.55 -15.02 -7.73
C ASP A 53 8.28 -15.26 -8.56
N ASP A 54 8.07 -16.47 -9.06
CA ASP A 54 6.91 -16.82 -9.91
C ASP A 54 5.60 -16.72 -9.12
N GLN A 55 5.59 -17.20 -7.87
CA GLN A 55 4.47 -17.06 -6.95
C GLN A 55 4.12 -15.60 -6.67
N ILE A 56 5.14 -14.77 -6.40
CA ILE A 56 4.93 -13.36 -6.07
C ILE A 56 4.47 -12.58 -7.31
N ASP A 57 5.08 -12.82 -8.47
CA ASP A 57 4.71 -12.18 -9.73
C ASP A 57 3.29 -12.55 -10.14
N SER A 58 2.93 -13.84 -10.06
CA SER A 58 1.57 -14.32 -10.34
C SER A 58 0.54 -13.69 -9.40
N TYR A 59 0.87 -13.56 -8.11
CA TYR A 59 -0.02 -12.90 -7.15
C TYR A 59 -0.20 -11.41 -7.49
N ILE A 60 0.88 -10.72 -7.84
CA ILE A 60 0.82 -9.31 -8.24
C ILE A 60 -0.05 -9.16 -9.50
N GLU A 61 0.12 -10.01 -10.51
CA GLU A 61 -0.65 -9.96 -11.74
C GLU A 61 -2.17 -10.14 -11.48
N LEU A 62 -2.53 -11.17 -10.70
CA LEU A 62 -3.92 -11.43 -10.33
C LEU A 62 -4.56 -10.23 -9.62
N LYS A 63 -3.83 -9.60 -8.69
CA LYS A 63 -4.33 -8.43 -7.95
C LYS A 63 -4.30 -7.14 -8.77
N MET A 64 -3.38 -7.00 -9.70
CA MET A 64 -3.36 -5.89 -10.63
C MET A 64 -4.58 -5.90 -11.55
N ALA A 65 -5.11 -7.06 -11.92
CA ALA A 65 -6.37 -7.15 -12.66
C ALA A 65 -7.57 -6.59 -11.85
N GLU A 66 -7.63 -6.86 -10.55
CA GLU A 66 -8.65 -6.29 -9.65
C GLU A 66 -8.49 -4.77 -9.52
N VAL A 67 -7.25 -4.29 -9.34
CA VAL A 67 -6.92 -2.85 -9.30
C VAL A 67 -7.37 -2.15 -10.57
N MET A 68 -7.01 -2.68 -11.74
CA MET A 68 -7.37 -2.07 -13.02
C MET A 68 -8.89 -1.99 -13.19
N ARG A 69 -9.62 -3.05 -12.82
CA ARG A 69 -11.09 -3.02 -12.87
C ARG A 69 -11.66 -1.89 -12.02
N PHE A 70 -11.16 -1.72 -10.79
CA PHE A 70 -11.64 -0.68 -9.88
C PHE A 70 -11.29 0.72 -10.40
N GLU A 71 -10.04 0.96 -10.79
CA GLU A 71 -9.56 2.27 -11.21
C GLU A 71 -10.11 2.74 -12.57
N MET A 72 -10.48 1.81 -13.46
CA MET A 72 -11.01 2.13 -14.79
C MET A 72 -12.54 2.18 -14.85
N THR A 73 -13.24 1.81 -13.77
CA THR A 73 -14.70 1.86 -13.71
C THR A 73 -15.13 3.16 -13.04
N PRO A 74 -15.95 4.01 -13.70
CA PRO A 74 -16.49 5.21 -13.07
C PRO A 74 -17.25 4.87 -11.79
N HIS A 75 -16.97 5.62 -10.72
CA HIS A 75 -17.61 5.40 -9.42
C HIS A 75 -18.88 6.25 -9.32
N PRO A 76 -20.00 5.76 -8.74
CA PRO A 76 -21.23 6.55 -8.61
C PRO A 76 -21.05 7.93 -7.93
N VAL A 77 -20.09 8.05 -7.02
CA VAL A 77 -19.73 9.33 -6.39
C VAL A 77 -19.19 10.34 -7.42
N GLU A 78 -18.50 9.89 -8.46
CA GLU A 78 -18.03 10.79 -9.54
C GLU A 78 -19.21 11.40 -10.31
N TYR A 79 -20.32 10.67 -10.43
CA TYR A 79 -21.55 11.23 -11.01
C TYR A 79 -22.11 12.35 -10.12
N ASP A 80 -22.21 12.13 -8.81
CA ASP A 80 -22.62 13.16 -7.85
C ASP A 80 -21.68 14.40 -7.91
N MET A 81 -20.37 14.17 -8.01
CA MET A 81 -19.38 15.24 -8.05
C MET A 81 -19.33 16.03 -9.36
N TYR A 82 -19.53 15.37 -10.51
CA TYR A 82 -19.17 15.94 -11.82
C TYR A 82 -20.30 16.00 -12.85
N TYR A 83 -21.44 15.34 -12.64
CA TYR A 83 -22.49 15.27 -13.66
C TYR A 83 -23.14 16.62 -13.99
N SER A 84 -23.30 17.48 -12.98
CA SER A 84 -23.98 18.77 -13.09
C SER A 84 -23.02 19.96 -13.14
N VAL A 85 -21.72 19.70 -13.33
CA VAL A 85 -20.69 20.74 -13.51
C VAL A 85 -20.86 21.41 -14.86
#